data_AF-G7DSP5-F1
#
_entry.id   AF-G7DSP5-F1
#
_cell.length_a   1.000
_cell.length_b   1.000
_cell.length_c   1.000
_cell.angle_alpha   90.00
_cell.angle_beta   90.00
_cell.angle_gamma   90.00
#
_symmetry.space_group_name_H-M   'P 1'
#
loop_
_entity.id
_entity.type
_entity.pdbx_description
1 polymer ?
#
loop_
_entity_poly.entity_id
_entity_poly.type
_entity_poly.pdbx_seq_one_letter_code
_entity_poly.pdbx_strand_id
1 'polypeptide(L)'
;MGFRHNNVLHGNHFRKDWQERVRTWFDQAGRKHSRRAARKEKAAKTAPRPLQLLRPAVRCTTVRYNMRIRQGRGFSLEELKTAGVNRKEALSIGIPVDHRRRNRSEESLKRNVERLTAYKERLIVLPRKHSGKKAKKVEKPSIVCFSREARAILRRSYLCHPALPQRSHEPSPARRRNSMLTRPFAMLALPSASQARSQLVQQRRQRRTRPRRNSRLATGSIYAHPVTLVPCKAGARQRAQAHSQQDLDRQRRPRY
;
A
#
# COMPACT_ATOMS: atom_id res chain seq x y z
N MET A 1 4.65 26.17 42.93
CA MET A 1 3.73 26.94 42.06
C MET A 1 2.39 26.21 42.05
N GLY A 2 1.40 26.69 42.81
CA GLY A 2 0.06 26.10 42.85
C GLY A 2 -0.79 26.53 41.65
N PHE A 3 -1.84 25.75 41.33
CA PHE A 3 -2.85 26.16 40.37
C PHE A 3 -3.53 27.44 40.88
N ARG A 4 -3.64 28.45 40.01
CA ARG A 4 -4.36 29.70 40.29
C ARG A 4 -5.41 29.91 39.21
N HIS A 5 -6.55 30.49 39.59
CA HIS A 5 -7.68 30.81 38.72
C HIS A 5 -8.28 29.59 38.00
N ASN A 6 -9.33 29.84 37.21
CA ASN A 6 -9.96 28.84 36.35
C ASN A 6 -9.15 28.66 35.05
N ASN A 7 -8.00 28.00 35.16
CA ASN A 7 -7.11 27.69 34.04
C ASN A 7 -7.23 26.23 33.59
N VAL A 8 -6.92 25.96 32.31
CA VAL A 8 -6.90 24.59 31.77
C VAL A 8 -5.87 23.74 32.52
N LEU A 9 -6.29 22.55 32.96
CA LEU A 9 -5.39 21.57 33.55
C LEU A 9 -4.36 21.09 32.50
N HIS A 10 -3.09 21.41 32.73
CA HIS A 10 -2.02 21.10 31.80
C HIS A 10 -1.52 19.65 31.98
N GLY A 11 -1.45 18.91 30.87
CA GLY A 11 -0.85 17.56 30.79
C GLY A 11 0.56 17.59 30.20
N ASN A 12 1.41 18.52 30.65
CA ASN A 12 2.73 18.74 30.04
C ASN A 12 3.70 17.60 30.37
N HIS A 13 4.34 17.03 29.35
CA HIS A 13 5.23 15.88 29.48
C HIS A 13 6.71 16.29 29.62
N PHE A 14 7.01 17.21 30.54
CA PHE A 14 8.37 17.74 30.79
C PHE A 14 9.02 17.20 32.07
N ARG A 15 8.54 16.05 32.58
CA ARG A 15 8.97 15.46 33.87
C ARG A 15 10.24 14.58 33.77
N LYS A 16 10.70 14.30 32.55
CA LYS A 16 11.96 13.57 32.27
C LYS A 16 13.00 14.56 31.76
N ASP A 17 14.26 14.13 31.64
CA ASP A 17 15.35 14.95 31.09
C ASP A 17 15.15 15.21 29.59
N TRP A 18 14.27 16.16 29.26
CA TRP A 18 13.89 16.48 27.90
C TRP A 18 14.86 17.46 27.26
N GLN A 19 15.52 18.29 28.07
CA GLN A 19 16.45 19.34 27.64
C GLN A 19 17.64 18.75 26.84
N GLU A 20 18.16 17.60 27.24
CA GLU A 20 19.25 16.91 26.52
C GLU A 20 18.84 16.39 25.13
N ARG A 21 17.54 16.14 24.92
CA ARG A 21 17.00 15.52 23.68
C ARG A 21 16.26 16.52 22.81
N VAL A 22 16.53 17.81 22.98
CA VAL A 22 15.96 18.88 22.15
C VAL A 22 16.59 18.82 20.76
N ARG A 23 15.80 18.42 19.77
CA ARG A 23 16.20 18.48 18.36
C ARG A 23 16.01 19.89 17.81
N THR A 24 17.12 20.61 17.61
CA THR A 24 17.13 21.87 16.87
C THR A 24 17.13 21.64 15.35
N TRP A 25 16.71 22.65 14.59
CA TRP A 25 16.58 22.57 13.12
C TRP A 25 17.44 23.60 12.38
N PHE A 26 18.52 24.09 13.00
CA PHE A 26 19.44 25.05 12.37
C PHE A 26 20.10 24.50 11.09
N ASP A 27 20.28 23.18 11.02
CA ASP A 27 20.87 22.49 9.88
C ASP A 27 19.89 22.28 8.71
N GLN A 28 18.62 22.71 8.82
CA GLN A 28 17.57 22.43 7.83
C GLN A 28 17.94 22.92 6.42
N ALA A 29 18.50 24.14 6.32
CA ALA A 29 18.94 24.73 5.05
C ALA A 29 20.14 23.97 4.47
N GLY A 30 21.15 23.66 5.30
CA GLY A 30 22.29 22.84 4.93
C GLY A 30 21.86 21.46 4.42
N ARG A 31 21.00 20.76 5.16
CA ARG A 31 20.47 19.45 4.79
C ARG A 31 19.66 19.51 3.49
N LYS A 32 18.97 20.61 3.19
CA LYS A 32 18.30 20.84 1.90
C LYS A 32 19.30 20.99 0.76
N HIS A 33 20.37 21.75 0.95
CA HIS A 33 21.45 21.91 -0.02
C HIS A 33 22.13 20.57 -0.30
N SER A 34 22.55 19.83 0.73
CA SER A 34 23.21 18.52 0.58
C SER A 34 22.32 17.51 -0.15
N ARG A 35 21.01 17.44 0.16
CA ARG A 35 20.07 16.60 -0.59
C ARG A 35 19.93 17.01 -2.06
N ARG A 36 20.01 18.31 -2.38
CA ARG A 36 19.96 18.80 -3.75
C ARG A 36 21.22 18.40 -4.52
N ALA A 37 22.40 18.60 -3.94
CA ALA A 37 23.69 18.22 -4.54
C ALA A 37 23.73 16.71 -4.82
N ALA A 38 23.39 15.87 -3.83
CA ALA A 38 23.34 14.42 -4.01
C ALA A 38 22.35 13.96 -5.10
N ARG A 39 21.20 14.65 -5.25
CA ARG A 39 20.26 14.37 -6.36
C ARG A 39 20.83 14.75 -7.72
N LYS A 40 21.55 15.89 -7.81
CA LYS A 40 22.22 16.33 -9.05
C LYS A 40 23.31 15.34 -9.45
N GLU A 41 24.14 14.92 -8.50
CA GLU A 41 25.19 13.92 -8.72
C GLU A 41 24.60 12.57 -9.16
N LYS A 42 23.54 12.10 -8.49
CA LYS A 42 22.83 10.88 -8.89
C LYS A 42 22.26 10.98 -10.31
N ALA A 43 21.72 12.13 -10.70
CA ALA A 43 21.20 12.37 -12.04
C ALA A 43 22.30 12.27 -13.10
N ALA A 44 23.45 12.91 -12.84
CA ALA A 44 24.60 12.86 -13.75
C ALA A 44 25.11 11.42 -13.94
N LYS A 45 25.22 10.65 -12.86
CA LYS A 45 25.67 9.24 -12.91
C LYS A 45 24.68 8.32 -13.63
N THR A 46 23.37 8.59 -13.53
CA THR A 46 22.32 7.72 -14.07
C THR A 46 21.96 8.05 -15.52
N ALA A 47 22.40 9.21 -16.04
CA ALA A 47 22.12 9.63 -17.40
C ALA A 47 22.57 8.56 -18.42
N PRO A 48 21.73 8.20 -19.42
CA PRO A 48 20.50 8.86 -19.87
C PRO A 48 19.19 8.42 -19.18
N ARG A 49 19.23 7.48 -18.23
CA ARG A 49 18.03 6.92 -17.61
C ARG A 49 17.38 7.93 -16.64
N PRO A 50 16.03 8.01 -16.58
CA PRO A 50 15.33 8.82 -15.58
C PRO A 50 15.56 8.31 -14.15
N LEU A 51 15.54 9.22 -13.17
CA LEU A 51 15.82 8.90 -11.76
C LEU A 51 14.77 8.03 -11.06
N GLN A 52 13.50 8.20 -11.42
CA GLN A 52 12.37 7.54 -10.76
C GLN A 52 11.84 6.40 -11.61
N LEU A 53 11.61 5.25 -10.98
CA LEU A 53 11.04 4.06 -11.59
C LEU A 53 9.52 4.21 -11.75
N LEU A 54 8.94 3.53 -12.75
CA LEU A 54 7.49 3.54 -12.96
C LEU A 54 6.78 2.84 -11.79
N ARG A 55 5.80 3.48 -11.16
CA ARG A 55 5.00 2.85 -10.09
C ARG A 55 3.52 2.70 -10.50
N PRO A 56 2.84 1.63 -10.05
CA PRO A 56 1.42 1.40 -10.38
C PRO A 56 0.49 2.34 -9.63
N ALA A 57 -0.73 2.47 -10.15
CA ALA A 57 -1.84 3.12 -9.46
C ALA A 57 -2.51 2.13 -8.49
N VAL A 58 -2.54 2.47 -7.21
CA VAL A 58 -3.09 1.61 -6.16
C VAL A 58 -4.05 2.42 -5.29
N ARG A 59 -5.22 1.85 -4.98
CA ARG A 59 -6.18 2.42 -4.03
C ARG A 59 -5.67 2.29 -2.60
N CYS A 60 -5.96 3.27 -1.75
CA CYS A 60 -5.66 3.16 -0.31
C CYS A 60 -6.60 2.15 0.36
N THR A 61 -6.17 1.57 1.49
CA THR A 61 -6.83 0.39 2.08
C THR A 61 -8.05 0.71 2.94
N THR A 62 -8.07 1.84 3.65
CA THR A 62 -9.15 2.17 4.59
C THR A 62 -10.32 2.87 3.92
N VAL A 63 -11.52 2.74 4.50
CA VAL A 63 -12.75 3.37 3.99
C VAL A 63 -12.56 4.87 3.75
N ARG A 64 -11.96 5.59 4.71
CA ARG A 64 -11.68 7.03 4.62
C ARG A 64 -10.81 7.41 3.42
N TYR A 65 -9.86 6.55 3.01
CA TYR A 65 -8.87 6.90 1.98
C TYR A 65 -9.06 6.16 0.66
N ASN A 66 -9.98 5.20 0.56
CA ASN A 66 -10.19 4.38 -0.64
C ASN A 66 -10.52 5.24 -1.90
N MET A 67 -11.12 6.42 -1.71
CA MET A 67 -11.37 7.35 -2.81
C MET A 67 -10.09 7.90 -3.45
N ARG A 68 -8.95 7.87 -2.75
CA ARG A 68 -7.66 8.37 -3.22
C ARG A 68 -6.84 7.26 -3.86
N ILE A 69 -6.20 7.58 -4.98
CA ILE A 69 -5.21 6.71 -5.64
C ILE A 69 -3.81 7.20 -5.25
N ARG A 70 -2.90 6.27 -4.99
CA ARG A 70 -1.50 6.52 -4.67
C ARG A 70 -0.58 5.69 -5.57
N GLN A 71 0.68 6.10 -5.62
CA GLN A 71 1.73 5.28 -6.21
C GLN A 71 2.02 4.06 -5.33
N GLY A 72 1.95 2.87 -5.92
CA GLY A 72 2.26 1.62 -5.24
C GLY A 72 3.76 1.35 -5.09
N ARG A 73 4.08 0.17 -4.56
CA ARG A 73 5.47 -0.32 -4.46
C ARG A 73 5.98 -0.84 -5.80
N GLY A 74 5.19 -1.68 -6.48
CA GLY A 74 5.52 -2.29 -7.76
C GLY A 74 4.34 -3.02 -8.40
N PHE A 75 4.50 -3.38 -9.66
CA PHE A 75 3.50 -4.08 -10.46
C PHE A 75 3.35 -5.54 -10.01
N SER A 76 2.14 -6.06 -10.09
CA SER A 76 1.84 -7.46 -9.78
C SER A 76 2.28 -8.36 -10.95
N LEU A 77 2.48 -9.65 -10.67
CA LEU A 77 2.84 -10.64 -11.68
C LEU A 77 1.76 -10.80 -12.76
N GLU A 78 0.49 -10.70 -12.37
CA GLU A 78 -0.66 -10.77 -13.29
C GLU A 78 -0.64 -9.60 -14.28
N GLU A 79 -0.44 -8.37 -13.79
CA GLU A 79 -0.35 -7.15 -14.62
C GLU A 79 0.78 -7.25 -15.65
N LEU A 80 1.96 -7.74 -15.21
CA LEU A 80 3.11 -7.91 -16.08
C LEU A 80 2.88 -9.00 -17.13
N LYS A 81 2.22 -10.11 -16.75
CA LYS A 81 1.87 -11.18 -17.67
C LYS A 81 0.92 -10.68 -18.76
N THR A 82 -0.14 -9.96 -18.38
CA THR A 82 -1.09 -9.37 -19.33
C THR A 82 -0.43 -8.32 -20.24
N ALA A 83 0.48 -7.50 -19.70
CA ALA A 83 1.20 -6.52 -20.49
C ALA A 83 2.34 -7.12 -21.34
N GLY A 84 2.63 -8.43 -21.23
CA GLY A 84 3.75 -9.08 -21.94
C GLY A 84 5.12 -8.59 -21.48
N VAL A 85 5.33 -8.43 -20.17
CA VAL A 85 6.64 -8.09 -19.57
C VAL A 85 7.15 -9.26 -18.75
N ASN A 86 8.34 -9.73 -19.08
CA ASN A 86 9.02 -10.75 -18.29
C ASN A 86 9.42 -10.20 -16.91
N ARG A 87 9.09 -10.94 -15.84
CA ARG A 87 9.39 -10.55 -14.45
C ARG A 87 10.86 -10.20 -14.22
N LYS A 88 11.78 -10.96 -14.83
CA LYS A 88 13.23 -10.78 -14.66
C LYS A 88 13.74 -9.53 -15.39
N GLU A 89 13.14 -9.19 -16.53
CA GLU A 89 13.54 -8.05 -17.37
C GLU A 89 12.91 -6.72 -16.90
N ALA A 90 11.78 -6.79 -16.20
CA ALA A 90 11.02 -5.63 -15.75
C ALA A 90 11.90 -4.60 -15.01
N LEU A 91 12.73 -5.04 -14.06
CA LEU A 91 13.56 -4.11 -13.27
C LEU A 91 14.64 -3.43 -14.12
N SER A 92 15.21 -4.15 -15.09
CA SER A 92 16.21 -3.60 -16.03
C SER A 92 15.63 -2.49 -16.91
N ILE A 93 14.36 -2.64 -17.30
CA ILE A 93 13.58 -1.66 -18.07
C ILE A 93 13.15 -0.44 -17.20
N GLY A 94 13.13 -0.59 -15.88
CA GLY A 94 12.70 0.45 -14.95
C GLY A 94 11.29 0.25 -14.36
N ILE A 95 10.79 -0.98 -14.39
CA ILE A 95 9.48 -1.40 -13.87
C ILE A 95 9.72 -2.25 -12.60
N PRO A 96 9.43 -1.74 -11.39
CA PRO A 96 9.56 -2.47 -10.15
C PRO A 96 8.44 -3.50 -9.99
N VAL A 97 8.80 -4.68 -9.50
CA VAL A 97 7.88 -5.81 -9.30
C VAL A 97 7.54 -5.97 -7.82
N ASP A 98 6.26 -6.21 -7.51
CA ASP A 98 5.79 -6.60 -6.19
C ASP A 98 5.07 -7.95 -6.26
N HIS A 99 5.80 -9.01 -5.92
CA HIS A 99 5.32 -10.40 -5.97
C HIS A 99 4.22 -10.71 -4.94
N ARG A 100 3.98 -9.83 -3.95
CA ARG A 100 3.01 -10.07 -2.88
C ARG A 100 1.60 -9.58 -3.22
N ARG A 101 1.49 -8.62 -4.14
CA ARG A 101 0.21 -7.97 -4.46
C ARG A 101 -0.60 -8.84 -5.43
N ARG A 102 -1.86 -9.09 -5.07
CA ARG A 102 -2.84 -9.80 -5.90
C ARG A 102 -3.91 -8.83 -6.39
N ASN A 103 -4.40 -8.99 -7.62
CA ASN A 103 -5.52 -8.18 -8.10
C ASN A 103 -6.84 -8.88 -7.78
N ARG A 104 -7.77 -8.13 -7.19
CA ARG A 104 -9.14 -8.61 -6.90
C ARG A 104 -10.18 -8.00 -7.84
N SER A 105 -9.83 -6.91 -8.51
CA SER A 105 -10.74 -6.10 -9.31
C SER A 105 -10.17 -5.92 -10.70
N GLU A 106 -10.97 -6.22 -11.72
CA GLU A 106 -10.57 -6.11 -13.13
C GLU A 106 -10.24 -4.66 -13.53
N GLU A 107 -10.97 -3.69 -13.01
CA GLU A 107 -10.74 -2.26 -13.28
C GLU A 107 -9.31 -1.84 -12.92
N SER A 108 -8.82 -2.30 -11.77
CA SER A 108 -7.48 -1.99 -11.29
C SER A 108 -6.40 -2.66 -12.15
N LEU A 109 -6.67 -3.86 -12.63
CA LEU A 109 -5.81 -4.59 -13.56
C LEU A 109 -5.71 -3.82 -14.89
N LYS A 110 -6.86 -3.49 -15.50
CA LYS A 110 -6.95 -2.77 -16.78
C LYS A 110 -6.20 -1.42 -16.73
N ARG A 111 -6.45 -0.60 -15.70
CA ARG A 111 -5.77 0.69 -15.51
C ARG A 111 -4.24 0.57 -15.40
N ASN A 112 -3.75 -0.47 -14.71
CA ASN A 112 -2.31 -0.66 -14.56
C ASN A 112 -1.67 -1.29 -15.81
N VAL A 113 -2.39 -2.14 -16.53
CA VAL A 113 -1.94 -2.69 -17.82
C VAL A 113 -1.84 -1.57 -18.86
N GLU A 114 -2.84 -0.71 -18.97
CA GLU A 114 -2.81 0.48 -19.83
C GLU A 114 -1.62 1.40 -19.49
N ARG A 115 -1.33 1.54 -18.18
CA ARG A 115 -0.15 2.30 -17.73
C ARG A 115 1.17 1.65 -18.19
N LEU A 116 1.25 0.32 -18.22
CA LEU A 116 2.43 -0.41 -18.69
C LEU A 116 2.58 -0.32 -20.20
N THR A 117 1.50 -0.44 -20.97
CA THR A 117 1.52 -0.30 -22.44
C THR A 117 1.95 1.11 -22.83
N ALA A 118 1.34 2.14 -22.23
CA ALA A 118 1.73 3.53 -22.46
C ALA A 118 3.19 3.82 -22.08
N TYR A 119 3.75 3.13 -21.08
CA TYR A 119 5.18 3.26 -20.74
C TYR A 119 6.07 2.59 -21.78
N LYS A 120 5.70 1.39 -22.26
CA LYS A 120 6.44 0.67 -23.31
C LYS A 120 6.52 1.46 -24.60
N GLU A 121 5.42 2.07 -25.03
CA GLU A 121 5.36 2.89 -26.25
C GLU A 121 6.33 4.09 -26.19
N ARG A 122 6.56 4.64 -24.99
CA ARG A 122 7.44 5.80 -24.77
C ARG A 122 8.89 5.41 -24.48
N LEU A 123 9.17 4.13 -24.27
CA LEU A 123 10.48 3.66 -23.82
C LEU A 123 11.46 3.61 -24.99
N ILE A 124 12.57 4.34 -24.86
CA ILE A 124 13.71 4.24 -25.78
C ILE A 124 14.76 3.33 -25.14
N VAL A 125 15.04 2.18 -25.76
CA VAL A 125 16.06 1.22 -25.29
C VAL A 125 17.32 1.35 -26.13
N LEU A 126 18.43 1.69 -25.48
CA LEU A 126 19.73 1.77 -26.16
C LEU A 126 20.38 0.39 -26.25
N PRO A 127 20.98 0.02 -27.40
CA PRO A 127 21.72 -1.23 -27.52
C PRO A 127 23.00 -1.16 -26.67
N ARG A 128 23.33 -2.27 -26.01
CA ARG A 128 24.55 -2.37 -25.16
C ARG A 128 25.85 -2.22 -25.95
N LYS A 129 25.88 -2.65 -27.21
CA LYS A 129 27.00 -2.49 -28.15
C LYS A 129 26.49 -1.76 -29.40
N HIS A 130 27.21 -0.75 -29.88
CA HIS A 130 26.83 0.03 -31.07
C HIS A 130 27.07 -0.70 -32.40
N SER A 131 27.95 -1.71 -32.43
CA SER A 131 28.33 -2.45 -33.65
C SER A 131 27.63 -3.81 -33.82
N GLY A 132 26.66 -4.14 -32.96
CA GLY A 132 26.03 -5.47 -32.97
C GLY A 132 24.87 -5.59 -33.96
N LYS A 133 24.91 -6.62 -34.83
CA LYS A 133 23.86 -7.01 -35.81
C LYS A 133 22.45 -7.23 -35.22
N LYS A 134 22.30 -7.25 -33.88
CA LYS A 134 21.00 -7.37 -33.19
C LYS A 134 20.30 -6.03 -32.90
N ALA A 135 20.86 -4.92 -33.34
CA ALA A 135 20.09 -3.69 -33.49
C ALA A 135 19.08 -3.90 -34.63
N LYS A 136 18.00 -4.65 -34.38
CA LYS A 136 16.83 -4.65 -35.27
C LYS A 136 16.50 -3.17 -35.50
N LYS A 137 16.57 -2.73 -36.76
CA LYS A 137 16.14 -1.40 -37.19
C LYS A 137 14.76 -1.13 -36.56
N VAL A 138 14.73 -0.32 -35.50
CA VAL A 138 13.49 0.24 -35.01
C VAL A 138 13.28 1.47 -35.88
N GLU A 139 12.51 1.30 -36.95
CA GLU A 139 12.11 2.36 -37.86
C GLU A 139 11.06 3.26 -37.17
N LYS A 140 11.49 4.02 -36.14
CA LYS A 140 10.88 5.24 -35.54
C LYS A 140 11.35 5.46 -34.08
N PRO A 141 11.75 6.70 -33.73
CA PRO A 141 12.86 7.39 -34.37
C PRO A 141 14.16 6.62 -34.08
N SER A 142 14.91 6.49 -35.17
CA SER A 142 16.31 6.14 -35.28
C SER A 142 17.16 6.36 -34.04
N ILE A 143 18.16 5.48 -33.92
CA ILE A 143 19.41 5.69 -33.21
C ILE A 143 20.04 6.99 -33.75
N VAL A 144 19.56 8.13 -33.27
CA VAL A 144 20.20 9.41 -33.54
C VAL A 144 21.29 9.52 -32.49
N CYS A 145 22.52 9.31 -32.95
CA CYS A 145 23.73 9.81 -32.35
C CYS A 145 23.44 11.17 -31.72
N PHE A 146 23.24 11.21 -30.40
CA PHE A 146 23.10 12.36 -29.50
C PHE A 146 22.88 13.73 -30.21
N SER A 147 21.85 13.87 -31.05
CA SER A 147 21.67 15.11 -31.81
C SER A 147 21.32 16.21 -30.84
N ARG A 148 21.68 17.45 -31.21
CA ARG A 148 21.34 18.66 -30.45
C ARG A 148 19.85 18.70 -30.06
N GLU A 149 18.97 18.07 -30.85
CA GLU A 149 17.53 17.91 -30.60
C GLU A 149 17.21 16.93 -29.46
N ALA A 150 17.87 15.76 -29.36
CA ALA A 150 17.71 14.84 -28.23
C ALA A 150 18.22 15.46 -26.92
N ARG A 151 19.26 16.30 -27.00
CA ARG A 151 19.74 17.13 -25.88
C ARG A 151 18.70 18.20 -25.48
N ALA A 152 17.92 18.72 -26.43
CA ALA A 152 16.84 19.69 -26.18
C ALA A 152 15.58 19.02 -25.57
N ILE A 153 15.24 17.80 -26.01
CA ILE A 153 14.18 16.97 -25.43
C ILE A 153 14.58 16.50 -24.02
N LEU A 154 15.85 16.13 -23.82
CA LEU A 154 16.42 15.90 -22.50
C LEU A 154 16.37 17.19 -21.66
N ARG A 155 16.72 18.37 -22.22
CA ARG A 155 16.55 19.70 -21.57
C ARG A 155 15.15 19.95 -21.02
N ARG A 156 14.14 19.51 -21.75
CA ARG A 156 12.75 19.56 -21.32
C ARG A 156 12.39 18.48 -20.30
N SER A 157 13.02 17.29 -20.37
CA SER A 157 12.67 16.13 -19.56
C SER A 157 13.38 16.05 -18.20
N TYR A 158 14.57 16.64 -18.02
CA TYR A 158 15.15 16.78 -16.68
C TYR A 158 14.47 17.85 -15.81
N LEU A 159 13.48 18.56 -16.35
CA LEU A 159 12.53 19.38 -15.60
C LEU A 159 11.21 18.67 -15.30
N CYS A 160 10.95 17.47 -15.82
CA CYS A 160 9.64 16.83 -15.67
C CYS A 160 9.76 15.44 -15.05
N HIS A 161 9.18 15.32 -13.85
CA HIS A 161 8.87 14.01 -13.25
C HIS A 161 8.24 13.08 -14.30
N PRO A 162 8.39 11.74 -14.21
CA PRO A 162 7.36 10.86 -14.75
C PRO A 162 6.12 10.92 -13.84
N ALA A 163 5.67 12.13 -13.49
CA ALA A 163 4.32 12.33 -13.05
C ALA A 163 3.53 12.40 -14.35
N LEU A 164 3.11 11.24 -14.86
CA LEU A 164 1.72 11.18 -15.23
C LEU A 164 0.98 11.39 -13.90
N PRO A 165 0.52 12.61 -13.55
CA PRO A 165 -0.25 12.79 -12.36
C PRO A 165 -1.39 11.79 -12.46
N GLN A 166 -1.54 10.97 -11.44
CA GLN A 166 -2.75 10.17 -11.33
C GLN A 166 -3.83 11.21 -11.05
N ARG A 167 -4.50 11.68 -12.12
CA ARG A 167 -5.71 12.51 -12.00
C ARG A 167 -6.65 11.69 -11.15
N SER A 168 -6.77 12.06 -9.88
CA SER A 168 -7.66 11.40 -8.92
C SER A 168 -9.11 11.83 -9.12
N HIS A 169 -9.33 12.87 -9.93
CA HIS A 169 -10.63 13.43 -10.24
C HIS A 169 -11.01 13.04 -11.66
N GLU A 170 -11.96 12.12 -11.76
CA GLU A 170 -12.78 11.96 -12.96
C GLU A 170 -13.58 13.25 -13.18
N PRO A 171 -13.88 13.63 -14.43
CA PRO A 171 -14.76 14.76 -14.72
C PRO A 171 -16.14 14.55 -14.08
N SER A 172 -16.74 15.64 -13.58
CA SER A 172 -18.07 15.60 -12.96
C SER A 172 -19.08 14.97 -13.93
N PRO A 173 -19.95 14.05 -13.47
CA PRO A 173 -20.87 13.38 -14.38
C PRO A 173 -21.76 14.40 -15.08
N ALA A 174 -21.95 14.22 -16.39
CA ALA A 174 -22.87 15.04 -17.18
C ALA A 174 -24.28 15.00 -16.57
N ARG A 175 -24.96 16.14 -16.54
CA ARG A 175 -26.31 16.29 -15.99
C ARG A 175 -27.28 15.43 -16.80
N ARG A 176 -27.63 14.24 -16.30
CA ARG A 176 -28.61 13.35 -16.94
C ARG A 176 -30.02 13.89 -16.72
N ARG A 177 -30.87 13.85 -17.75
CA ARG A 177 -32.33 14.07 -17.59
C ARG A 177 -32.88 12.91 -16.76
N ASN A 178 -33.59 13.21 -15.68
CA ASN A 178 -34.16 12.20 -14.79
C ASN A 178 -35.20 11.36 -15.56
N SER A 179 -34.95 10.07 -15.72
CA SER A 179 -35.97 9.13 -16.22
C SER A 179 -36.98 8.84 -15.11
N MET A 180 -38.24 8.57 -15.46
CA MET A 180 -39.36 8.41 -14.51
C MET A 180 -39.14 7.31 -13.44
N LEU A 181 -38.18 6.41 -13.64
CA LEU A 181 -37.79 5.36 -12.69
C LEU A 181 -36.92 5.85 -11.52
N THR A 182 -36.58 7.14 -11.48
CA THR A 182 -35.73 7.77 -10.44
C THR A 182 -36.49 8.71 -9.48
N ARG A 183 -37.78 8.42 -9.18
CA ARG A 183 -38.57 9.08 -8.12
C ARG A 183 -39.32 8.06 -7.24
N PRO A 184 -39.53 8.36 -5.94
CA PRO A 184 -38.52 8.55 -4.90
C PRO A 184 -38.21 7.19 -4.23
N PHE A 185 -37.02 6.64 -4.45
CA PHE A 185 -36.51 5.61 -3.55
C PHE A 185 -36.29 6.28 -2.19
N ALA A 186 -36.96 5.83 -1.13
CA ALA A 186 -36.87 6.43 0.21
C ALA A 186 -35.46 6.22 0.80
N MET A 187 -34.51 7.07 0.38
CA MET A 187 -33.08 7.01 0.70
C MET A 187 -32.79 7.09 2.22
N LEU A 188 -33.73 7.61 3.02
CA LEU A 188 -33.59 7.74 4.47
C LEU A 188 -33.94 6.45 5.24
N ALA A 189 -34.76 5.55 4.70
CA ALA A 189 -35.26 4.36 5.40
C ALA A 189 -34.41 3.08 5.18
N LEU A 190 -33.60 3.05 4.12
CA LEU A 190 -32.81 1.87 3.73
C LEU A 190 -31.53 1.63 4.57
N PRO A 191 -30.79 2.67 5.01
CA PRO A 191 -29.59 2.47 5.83
C PRO A 191 -29.91 1.84 7.20
N SER A 192 -31.02 2.25 7.83
CA SER A 192 -31.48 1.74 9.13
C SER A 192 -31.96 0.28 9.02
N ALA A 193 -32.74 -0.05 7.98
CA ALA A 193 -33.18 -1.42 7.71
C ALA A 193 -32.00 -2.37 7.40
N SER A 194 -30.97 -1.89 6.67
CA SER A 194 -29.75 -2.64 6.38
C SER A 194 -28.94 -2.94 7.65
N GLN A 195 -28.76 -1.93 8.51
CA GLN A 195 -28.08 -2.11 9.80
C GLN A 195 -28.84 -3.08 10.71
N ALA A 196 -30.16 -2.94 10.82
CA ALA A 196 -31.00 -3.84 11.61
C ALA A 196 -30.93 -5.30 11.11
N ARG A 197 -30.98 -5.51 9.78
CA ARG A 197 -30.82 -6.85 9.17
C ARG A 197 -29.44 -7.45 9.46
N SER A 198 -28.37 -6.66 9.37
CA SER A 198 -27.00 -7.10 9.71
C SER A 198 -26.90 -7.53 11.18
N GLN A 199 -27.46 -6.75 12.10
CA GLN A 199 -27.51 -7.08 13.52
C GLN A 199 -28.30 -8.37 13.80
N LEU A 200 -29.46 -8.55 13.17
CA LEU A 200 -30.28 -9.76 13.27
C LEU A 200 -29.55 -11.02 12.78
N VAL A 201 -28.78 -10.91 11.69
CA VAL A 201 -27.95 -12.02 11.18
C VAL A 201 -26.86 -12.39 12.19
N GLN A 202 -26.21 -11.39 12.81
CA GLN A 202 -25.21 -11.62 13.86
C GLN A 202 -25.83 -12.32 15.08
N GLN A 203 -27.00 -11.87 15.55
CA GLN A 203 -27.73 -12.50 16.65
C GLN A 203 -28.15 -13.94 16.33
N ARG A 204 -28.64 -14.20 15.11
CA ARG A 204 -29.00 -15.56 14.65
C ARG A 204 -27.79 -16.49 14.58
N ARG A 205 -26.63 -16.00 14.13
CA ARG A 205 -25.36 -16.78 14.13
C ARG A 205 -24.93 -17.14 15.54
N GLN A 206 -24.98 -16.19 16.48
CA GLN A 206 -24.64 -16.43 17.89
C GLN A 206 -25.59 -17.44 18.55
N ARG A 207 -26.88 -17.45 18.18
CA ARG A 207 -27.86 -18.44 18.67
C ARG A 207 -27.58 -19.86 18.15
N ARG A 208 -27.10 -20.01 16.91
CA ARG A 208 -26.74 -21.32 16.31
C ARG A 208 -25.49 -21.95 16.91
N THR A 209 -24.56 -21.15 17.43
CA THR A 209 -23.31 -21.63 18.05
C THR A 209 -23.44 -21.85 19.57
N ARG A 210 -24.60 -21.62 20.18
CA ARG A 210 -24.83 -21.95 21.59
C ARG A 210 -25.10 -23.46 21.71
N PRO A 211 -24.32 -24.22 22.50
CA PRO A 211 -24.66 -25.62 22.75
C PRO A 211 -26.05 -25.68 23.39
N ARG A 212 -26.87 -26.65 22.95
CA ARG A 212 -28.14 -26.95 23.64
C ARG A 212 -27.78 -27.27 25.09
N ARG A 213 -28.25 -26.43 26.01
CA ARG A 213 -28.12 -26.68 27.45
C ARG A 213 -28.93 -27.95 27.72
N ASN A 214 -28.29 -29.11 27.80
CA ASN A 214 -28.94 -30.34 28.25
C ASN A 214 -29.30 -30.13 29.72
N SER A 215 -30.53 -29.69 29.97
CA SER A 215 -31.13 -29.69 31.29
C SER A 215 -31.62 -31.11 31.61
N ARG A 216 -30.68 -32.03 31.87
CA ARG A 216 -30.99 -33.27 32.58
C ARG A 216 -29.84 -33.59 33.53
N LEU A 217 -30.24 -33.81 34.78
CA LEU A 217 -29.49 -34.34 35.92
C LEU A 217 -28.72 -33.32 36.76
N ALA A 218 -29.43 -32.77 37.76
CA ALA A 218 -28.84 -32.40 39.04
C ALA A 218 -29.93 -32.46 40.13
N THR A 219 -30.38 -33.67 40.47
CA THR A 219 -30.97 -33.96 41.78
C THR A 219 -30.06 -34.95 42.48
N GLY A 220 -29.38 -34.45 43.52
CA GLY A 220 -28.79 -35.13 44.67
C GLY A 220 -28.09 -36.48 44.50
N SER A 221 -26.79 -36.51 44.82
CA SER A 221 -26.29 -37.50 45.78
C SER A 221 -24.97 -37.04 46.38
N ILE A 222 -24.92 -37.12 47.71
CA ILE A 222 -23.77 -36.88 48.58
C ILE A 222 -22.99 -38.20 48.64
N TYR A 223 -21.66 -38.11 48.69
CA TYR A 223 -20.63 -39.09 49.06
C TYR A 223 -19.66 -39.60 47.98
N ALA A 224 -18.39 -39.58 48.41
CA ALA A 224 -17.21 -40.34 47.99
C ALA A 224 -16.43 -39.89 46.73
N HIS A 225 -15.25 -39.31 46.97
CA HIS A 225 -14.03 -39.59 46.19
C HIS A 225 -13.47 -40.98 46.63
N PRO A 226 -12.51 -41.66 45.94
CA PRO A 226 -11.53 -41.16 44.95
C PRO A 226 -11.16 -42.15 43.79
N VAL A 227 -10.12 -41.77 43.02
CA VAL A 227 -9.09 -42.62 42.33
C VAL A 227 -9.19 -42.86 40.79
N THR A 228 -8.26 -42.19 40.08
CA THR A 228 -7.42 -42.58 38.91
C THR A 228 -7.85 -42.54 37.42
N LEU A 229 -6.92 -41.92 36.64
CA LEU A 229 -6.48 -42.18 35.23
C LEU A 229 -7.44 -41.72 34.11
N VAL A 230 -7.11 -40.94 33.05
CA VAL A 230 -5.89 -40.59 32.29
C VAL A 230 -6.16 -39.25 31.54
N PRO A 231 -5.19 -38.31 31.35
CA PRO A 231 -5.40 -37.12 30.53
C PRO A 231 -5.18 -37.40 29.03
N CYS A 232 -6.24 -37.34 28.24
CA CYS A 232 -6.16 -37.43 26.78
C CYS A 232 -5.94 -36.05 26.15
N LYS A 233 -4.89 -35.95 25.31
CA LYS A 233 -4.36 -34.76 24.65
C LYS A 233 -5.33 -34.21 23.59
N ALA A 234 -5.76 -32.94 23.73
CA ALA A 234 -6.07 -32.06 22.59
C ALA A 234 -6.14 -30.59 23.04
N GLY A 235 -5.22 -29.75 22.56
CA GLY A 235 -5.45 -28.28 22.54
C GLY A 235 -4.40 -27.34 23.15
N ALA A 236 -3.26 -27.82 23.64
CA ALA A 236 -2.24 -26.95 24.28
C ALA A 236 -0.93 -26.77 23.48
N ARG A 237 -0.95 -26.88 22.14
CA ARG A 237 0.27 -26.76 21.30
C ARG A 237 0.43 -25.46 20.50
N GLN A 238 -0.52 -24.52 20.54
CA GLN A 238 -0.43 -23.29 19.73
C GLN A 238 -0.11 -21.99 20.52
N ARG A 239 -0.13 -22.02 21.87
CA ARG A 239 0.21 -20.82 22.67
C ARG A 239 1.66 -20.77 23.16
N ALA A 240 2.35 -21.91 23.28
CA ALA A 240 3.75 -21.94 23.73
C ALA A 240 4.76 -21.54 22.62
N GLN A 241 4.42 -21.76 21.34
CA GLN A 241 5.29 -21.37 20.22
C GLN A 241 5.27 -19.84 19.93
N ALA A 242 4.20 -19.15 20.33
CA ALA A 242 4.07 -17.71 20.10
C ALA A 242 4.88 -16.86 21.09
N HIS A 243 5.14 -17.37 22.30
CA HIS A 243 5.97 -16.67 23.30
C HIS A 243 7.47 -16.91 23.06
N SER A 244 7.89 -18.12 22.65
CA SER A 244 9.32 -18.39 22.40
C SER A 244 9.90 -17.66 21.17
N GLN A 245 9.07 -17.33 20.17
CA GLN A 245 9.53 -16.55 19.01
C GLN A 245 9.65 -15.05 19.28
N GLN A 246 8.84 -14.49 20.19
CA GLN A 246 8.94 -13.07 20.55
C GLN A 246 10.19 -12.76 21.40
N ASP A 247 10.66 -13.72 22.19
CA ASP A 247 11.87 -13.55 22.99
C ASP A 247 13.17 -13.71 22.17
N LEU A 248 13.16 -14.53 21.11
CA LEU A 248 14.30 -14.66 20.18
C LEU A 248 14.48 -13.44 19.26
N ASP A 249 13.40 -12.76 18.88
CA ASP A 249 13.45 -11.52 18.08
C ASP A 249 13.89 -10.29 18.91
N ARG A 250 13.86 -10.38 20.24
CA ARG A 250 14.33 -9.32 21.15
C ARG A 250 15.86 -9.29 21.27
N GLN A 251 16.53 -10.43 21.09
CA GLN A 251 18.00 -10.55 21.17
C GLN A 251 18.73 -10.17 19.87
N ARG A 252 18.02 -9.99 18.74
CA ARG A 252 18.61 -9.65 17.42
C ARG A 252 18.51 -8.18 17.03
N ARG A 253 18.28 -7.27 17.97
CA ARG A 253 18.34 -5.82 17.69
C ARG A 253 19.76 -5.32 17.92
N PRO A 254 20.45 -4.76 16.91
CA PRO A 254 21.72 -4.08 17.14
C PRO A 254 21.49 -2.92 18.10
N ARG A 255 22.29 -2.87 19.17
CA ARG A 255 22.40 -1.69 20.03
C ARG A 255 22.99 -0.57 19.17
N TYR A 256 22.19 0.46 18.94
CA TYR A 256 22.65 1.78 18.52
C TYR A 256 22.63 2.69 19.73
#